data_AF-A0AA50YGG2-F1
#
_entry.id   AF-A0AA50YGG2-F1
#
_cell.length_a   1.000
_cell.length_b   1.000
_cell.length_c   1.000
_cell.angle_alpha   90.00
_cell.angle_beta   90.00
_cell.angle_gamma   90.00
#
_symmetry.space_group_name_H-M   'P 1'
#
loop_
_entity.id
_entity.type
_entity.pdbx_description
1 polymer ?
#
loop_
_entity_poly.entity_id
_entity_poly.type
_entity_poly.pdbx_seq_one_letter_code
_entity_poly.pdbx_strand_id
1 'polypeptide(L)' 'AFLRLLQEVEKIKKQMSANSTRLPLNIECFMEERDVSGEMQRPQMEQICAETFNRVEKTLRGILLNA' A
#
# COMPACT_ATOMS: atom_id res chain seq x y z
N ALA A 1 -1.46 7.89 16.56
CA ALA A 1 -1.02 8.05 15.16
C ALA A 1 -0.89 6.71 14.43
N PHE A 2 0.11 5.86 14.75
CA PHE A 2 0.48 4.69 13.93
C PHE A 2 -0.66 3.71 13.59
N LEU A 3 -1.50 3.33 14.57
CA LEU A 3 -2.64 2.44 14.34
C LEU A 3 -3.67 3.01 13.33
N ARG A 4 -3.97 4.31 13.42
CA ARG A 4 -4.89 4.98 12.48
C ARG A 4 -4.34 5.01 11.06
N LEU A 5 -3.03 5.25 10.92
CA LEU A 5 -2.37 5.17 9.62
C LEU A 5 -2.44 3.76 9.04
N LEU A 6 -2.12 2.73 9.83
CA LEU A 6 -2.19 1.35 9.35
C LEU A 6 -3.60 0.97 8.90
N GLN A 7 -4.64 1.38 9.63
CA GLN A 7 -6.02 1.12 9.28
C GLN A 7 -6.42 1.76 7.95
N GLU A 8 -6.12 3.05 7.75
CA GLU A 8 -6.43 3.72 6.49
C GLU A 8 -5.59 3.19 5.33
N VAL A 9 -4.32 2.85 5.54
CA VAL A 9 -3.48 2.20 4.51
C VAL A 9 -4.04 0.82 4.14
N GLU A 10 -4.52 0.03 5.09
CA GLU A 10 -5.14 -1.28 4.80
C GLU A 10 -6.39 -1.13 3.94
N LYS A 11 -7.26 -0.17 4.28
CA LYS A 11 -8.47 0.15 3.52
C LYS A 11 -8.14 0.59 2.09
N ILE A 12 -7.19 1.50 1.92
CA ILE A 12 -6.76 1.96 0.59
C ILE A 12 -6.17 0.80 -0.20
N LYS A 13 -5.32 -0.05 0.40
CA LYS A 13 -4.76 -1.22 -0.27
C LYS A 13 -5.87 -2.14 -0.82
N LYS A 14 -6.90 -2.43 -0.02
CA LYS A 14 -8.05 -3.24 -0.45
C LYS A 14 -8.81 -2.58 -1.59
N GLN A 15 -9.12 -1.29 -1.47
CA GLN A 15 -9.80 -0.53 -2.51
C GLN A 15 -8.99 -0.48 -3.81
N MET A 16 -7.67 -0.37 -3.71
CA MET A 16 -6.75 -0.30 -4.83
C MET A 16 -6.57 -1.64 -5.53
N SER A 17 -6.78 -2.76 -4.84
CA SER A 17 -6.86 -4.08 -5.48
C SER A 17 -8.10 -4.22 -6.36
N ALA A 18 -9.22 -3.62 -5.96
CA ALA A 18 -10.48 -3.66 -6.71
C ALA A 18 -10.59 -2.56 -7.77
N ASN A 19 -9.99 -1.39 -7.55
CA ASN A 19 -10.15 -0.20 -8.37
C ASN A 19 -8.79 0.40 -8.75
N SER A 20 -8.63 0.86 -9.98
CA SER A 20 -7.40 1.51 -10.48
C SER A 20 -7.46 3.04 -10.45
N THR A 21 -8.43 3.60 -9.74
CA THR A 21 -8.60 5.06 -9.61
C THR A 21 -7.68 5.63 -8.54
N ARG A 22 -7.51 6.95 -8.57
CA ARG A 22 -6.85 7.69 -7.49
C ARG A 22 -7.73 7.62 -6.23
N LEU A 23 -7.17 7.14 -5.13
CA LEU A 23 -7.87 6.94 -3.87
C LEU A 23 -7.43 7.98 -2.83
N PRO A 24 -8.36 8.56 -2.08
CA PRO A 24 -8.03 9.49 -1.01
C PRO A 24 -7.47 8.76 0.22
N LEU A 25 -6.51 9.37 0.89
CA LEU A 25 -5.98 9.00 2.20
C LEU A 25 -6.28 10.12 3.18
N ASN A 26 -7.36 9.96 3.96
CA ASN A 26 -7.77 10.96 4.93
C ASN A 26 -7.73 10.35 6.33
N ILE A 27 -6.98 10.96 7.23
CA ILE A 27 -6.85 10.54 8.63
C ILE A 27 -7.16 11.74 9.52
N GLU A 28 -8.28 11.65 10.23
CA GLU A 28 -8.67 12.66 11.21
C GLU A 28 -7.83 12.56 12.49
N CYS A 29 -7.49 13.71 13.07
CA CYS A 29 -6.76 13.82 14.33
C CYS A 29 -5.52 12.91 14.38
N PHE A 30 -4.67 12.95 13.34
CA PHE A 30 -3.56 12.01 13.17
C PHE A 30 -2.45 12.23 14.20
N MET A 31 -2.01 13.49 14.36
CA MET A 31 -1.06 13.95 15.37
C MET A 31 -1.43 15.38 15.80
N GLU A 32 -1.39 15.67 17.10
CA GLU A 32 -1.68 17.01 17.64
C GLU A 32 -3.03 17.59 17.17
N GLU A 33 -4.08 16.75 17.08
CA GLU A 33 -5.41 17.15 16.60
C GLU A 33 -5.42 17.68 15.15
N ARG A 34 -4.38 17.38 14.38
CA ARG A 34 -4.30 17.75 12.97
C ARG A 34 -4.79 16.63 12.08
N ASP A 35 -5.65 17.00 11.15
CA ASP A 35 -6.07 16.13 10.06
C ASP A 35 -4.98 16.04 9.00
N VAL A 36 -4.83 14.86 8.41
CA VAL A 36 -3.93 14.63 7.28
C VAL A 36 -4.77 14.14 6.12
N SER A 37 -4.65 14.82 4.98
CA SER A 37 -5.24 14.41 3.72
C SER A 37 -4.15 14.16 2.69
N GLY A 38 -4.42 13.21 1.81
CA GLY A 38 -3.51 12.80 0.76
C GLY A 38 -4.23 11.96 -0.27
N GLU A 39 -3.47 11.48 -1.23
CA GLU A 39 -3.98 10.68 -2.34
C GLU A 39 -2.94 9.63 -2.73
N MET A 40 -3.41 8.48 -3.18
CA MET A 40 -2.56 7.39 -3.61
C MET A 40 -3.12 6.77 -4.89
N GLN A 41 -2.24 6.39 -5.80
CA GLN A 41 -2.57 5.61 -6.99
C GLN A 41 -1.83 4.28 -7.00
N ARG A 42 -2.37 3.31 -7.76
CA ARG A 42 -1.76 1.98 -7.90
C ARG A 42 -0.28 2.02 -8.30
N PRO A 43 0.15 2.78 -9.32
CA PRO A 43 1.57 2.82 -9.70
C PRO A 43 2.48 3.32 -8.58
N GLN A 44 2.00 4.27 -7.76
CA GLN A 44 2.76 4.81 -6.63
C GLN A 44 2.92 3.76 -5.52
N MET A 45 1.84 3.03 -5.20
CA MET A 45 1.91 1.94 -4.23
C MET A 45 2.80 0.79 -4.71
N GLU A 46 2.72 0.44 -5.99
CA GLU A 46 3.57 -0.59 -6.60
C GLU A 46 5.05 -0.18 -6.59
N GLN A 47 5.35 1.11 -6.81
CA GLN A 47 6.72 1.63 -6.70
C GLN A 47 7.26 1.52 -5.27
N ILE A 48 6.46 1.84 -4.25
CA ILE A 48 6.83 1.67 -2.83
C ILE A 48 7.07 0.19 -2.51
N CYS A 49 6.26 -0.70 -3.07
CA CYS A 49 6.32 -2.15 -2.84
C CYS A 49 7.31 -2.89 -3.76
N ALA A 50 8.01 -2.19 -4.67
CA ALA A 50 8.78 -2.80 -5.75
C ALA A 50 9.81 -3.83 -5.27
N GLU A 51 10.55 -3.51 -4.20
CA GLU A 51 11.53 -4.43 -3.63
C GLU A 51 10.88 -5.70 -3.07
N THR A 52 9.73 -5.56 -2.41
CA THR A 52 8.98 -6.70 -1.86
C THR A 52 8.48 -7.60 -3.00
N PHE A 53 7.94 -7.04 -4.06
CA PHE A 53 7.52 -7.82 -5.23
C PHE A 53 8.68 -8.52 -5.92
N ASN A 54 9.85 -7.87 -6.01
CA ASN A 54 11.05 -8.49 -6.57
C ASN A 54 11.51 -9.71 -5.75
N ARG A 55 11.47 -9.63 -4.41
CA ARG A 55 11.80 -10.77 -3.54
C ARG A 55 10.82 -11.94 -3.73
N VAL A 56 9.53 -11.64 -3.84
CA VAL A 56 8.49 -12.65 -4.11
C VAL A 56 8.74 -13.32 -5.45
N GLU A 57 8.97 -12.54 -6.51
CA GLU A 57 9.26 -13.06 -7.85
C GLU A 57 10.49 -13.98 -7.86
N LYS A 58 11.60 -13.55 -7.24
CA LYS A 58 12.83 -14.36 -7.12
C LYS A 58 12.55 -15.70 -6.43
N THR A 59 11.76 -15.68 -5.37
CA THR A 59 11.41 -16.90 -4.62
C THR A 59 10.61 -17.86 -5.49
N LEU A 60 9.58 -17.36 -6.19
CA LEU A 60 8.75 -18.16 -7.09
C LEU A 60 9.56 -18.74 -8.25
N ARG A 61 10.48 -17.96 -8.85
CA ARG A 61 11.39 -18.45 -9.88
C ARG A 61 12.34 -19.53 -9.37
N GLY A 62 12.85 -19.38 -8.15
CA GLY A 62 13.69 -20.40 -7.51
C GLY A 62 12.97 -21.73 -7.33
N ILE A 63 11.67 -21.71 -6.99
CA ILE A 63 10.87 -22.93 -6.87
C ILE A 63 10.72 -23.62 -8.24
N LEU A 64 10.45 -22.86 -9.30
CA LEU A 64 10.28 -23.43 -10.64
C LEU A 64 11.55 -24.08 -11.21
N LEU A 65 12.73 -23.56 -10.86
CA LEU A 65 14.02 -24.08 -11.33
C LEU A 65 14.55 -25.25 -10.50
N ASN A 66 14.07 -25.41 -9.27
CA ASN A 66 14.44 -26.49 -8.36
C ASN A 66 13.40 -27.63 -8.34
N ALA A 67 12.43 -27.61 -9.25
CA ALA A 67 11.45 -28.68 -9.51
C ALA A 67 11.91 -29.54 -10.69
#